data_AF-A0A3A4Q3E1-F1
#
_entry.id   AF-A0A3A4Q3E1-F1
#
_cell.length_a   1.000
_cell.length_b   1.000
_cell.length_c   1.000
_cell.angle_alpha   90.00
_cell.angle_beta   90.00
_cell.angle_gamma   90.00
#
_symmetry.space_group_name_H-M   'P 1'
#
loop_
_entity.id
_entity.type
_entity.pdbx_description
1 polymer ?
#
loop_
_entity_poly.entity_id
_entity_poly.type
_entity_poly.pdbx_seq_one_letter_code
_entity_poly.pdbx_strand_id
1 'polypeptide(L)'
;MPAQLYVWEGPHGPYELDAGLVMAWGDSELPDGDYASAWDLDFGLDPDLSNATIRITVMPPCGINAVSFGIQDIAGNIRSWWWSVPAPIACNQTTTITIDASKTGIAAASPPATGYFNNPAFMITCAQSFIVDENFQWVGGQVPVPPPGQTDPRPWNYWSNLVVVPQTTVNKGYHLKWSQPPVALENGLINGWDEKSLFKVPPMMADDWACKDDRPITDIHWWGSYIGWNQWYPPPVTPIAFHMGIWTDVPAGAATPFSHPGELIWEHVCDTFVWNFAGYDLDPRGVEKNEACFQFNQLLPQEKWFYQEPGPEGLERIYWLSISAIYQDGVEVLYPWGWKTRPHHFNDDAVVISDVAPQWPPEIGDQWAAGYPVEFPEGISWDLAFELTTNLPSPDYHPPVPGDLDGNGKVDLPDAVGILQIITGLRSAEGSE
;
A
#
# COMPACT_ATOMS: atom_id res chain seq x y z
N MET A 1 5.57 -19.24 39.67
CA MET A 1 5.93 -19.83 38.35
C MET A 1 5.93 -18.71 37.33
N PRO A 2 6.71 -18.79 36.23
CA PRO A 2 6.86 -17.65 35.31
C PRO A 2 5.51 -17.32 34.65
N ALA A 3 5.37 -16.08 34.18
CA ALA A 3 4.28 -15.66 33.30
C ALA A 3 4.08 -16.70 32.18
N GLN A 4 2.84 -17.08 31.91
CA GLN A 4 2.50 -17.96 30.80
C GLN A 4 2.18 -17.09 29.59
N LEU A 5 3.08 -17.12 28.61
CA LEU A 5 2.83 -16.63 27.27
C LEU A 5 2.33 -17.81 26.44
N TYR A 6 1.14 -17.70 25.86
CA TYR A 6 0.65 -18.70 24.92
C TYR A 6 -0.07 -18.05 23.74
N VAL A 7 -0.07 -18.78 22.62
CA VAL A 7 -0.76 -18.38 21.40
C VAL A 7 -2.23 -18.78 21.52
N TRP A 8 -3.12 -17.82 21.35
CA TRP A 8 -4.54 -18.06 21.14
C TRP A 8 -4.79 -18.24 19.64
N GLU A 9 -5.43 -19.33 19.25
CA GLU A 9 -5.54 -19.72 17.84
C GLU A 9 -6.74 -19.12 17.09
N GLY A 10 -7.64 -18.38 17.77
CA GLY A 10 -8.84 -17.79 17.16
C GLY A 10 -10.14 -18.28 17.80
N PRO A 11 -11.32 -18.07 17.18
CA PRO A 11 -12.57 -17.85 17.89
C PRO A 11 -13.19 -19.16 18.43
N HIS A 12 -12.63 -19.64 19.54
CA HIS A 12 -13.12 -20.77 20.30
C HIS A 12 -13.09 -20.43 21.80
N GLY A 13 -14.13 -19.77 22.32
CA GLY A 13 -14.21 -19.40 23.73
C GLY A 13 -15.27 -18.34 24.04
N PRO A 14 -15.33 -17.81 25.28
CA PRO A 14 -16.29 -16.79 25.70
C PRO A 14 -16.02 -15.38 25.10
N TYR A 15 -14.90 -15.21 24.38
CA TYR A 15 -14.52 -13.97 23.71
C TYR A 15 -14.35 -14.20 22.21
N GLU A 16 -14.97 -13.37 21.37
CA GLU A 16 -14.83 -13.39 19.89
C GLU A 16 -13.53 -12.68 19.46
N LEU A 17 -12.38 -13.24 19.84
CA LEU A 17 -11.06 -12.69 19.51
C LEU A 17 -10.38 -13.48 18.38
N ASP A 18 -9.70 -12.75 17.50
CA ASP A 18 -8.79 -13.30 16.49
C ASP A 18 -7.61 -14.05 17.14
N ALA A 19 -6.74 -14.68 16.34
CA ALA A 19 -5.51 -15.28 16.85
C ALA A 19 -4.51 -14.22 17.37
N GLY A 20 -3.81 -14.50 18.46
CA GLY A 20 -2.87 -13.55 19.07
C GLY A 20 -2.14 -14.09 20.29
N LEU A 21 -1.44 -13.22 21.02
CA LEU A 21 -0.68 -13.59 22.21
C LEU A 21 -1.47 -13.24 23.46
N VAL A 22 -1.70 -14.24 24.30
CA VAL A 22 -2.26 -14.05 25.64
C VAL A 22 -1.14 -14.16 26.65
N MET A 23 -1.02 -13.12 27.48
CA MET A 23 -0.23 -13.19 28.70
C MET A 23 -1.16 -13.41 29.89
N ALA A 24 -0.84 -14.43 30.68
CA ALA A 24 -1.48 -14.66 31.97
C ALA A 24 -0.40 -14.91 33.02
N TRP A 25 -0.63 -14.47 34.26
CA TRP A 25 0.29 -14.70 35.36
C TRP A 25 -0.41 -15.36 36.54
N GLY A 26 0.38 -16.13 37.30
CA GLY A 26 -0.05 -16.73 38.56
C GLY A 26 -0.77 -18.06 38.48
N ASP A 27 -0.93 -18.67 39.65
CA ASP A 27 -1.96 -19.68 39.89
C ASP A 27 -3.28 -18.96 40.25
N SER A 28 -4.41 -19.67 40.29
CA SER A 28 -5.70 -19.10 40.70
C SER A 28 -5.74 -18.55 42.13
N GLU A 29 -4.66 -18.74 42.90
CA GLU A 29 -4.48 -18.30 44.28
C GLU A 29 -3.07 -17.70 44.47
N LEU A 30 -2.80 -16.55 43.83
CA LEU A 30 -1.62 -15.76 44.14
C LEU A 30 -1.83 -14.93 45.42
N PRO A 31 -0.78 -14.71 46.25
CA PRO A 31 -0.83 -13.75 47.37
C PRO A 31 -1.13 -12.32 46.90
N ASP A 32 -1.56 -11.44 47.80
CA ASP A 32 -1.69 -10.00 47.48
C ASP A 32 -0.31 -9.40 47.10
N GLY A 33 -0.21 -8.70 45.95
CA GLY A 33 1.05 -8.10 45.47
C GLY A 33 0.90 -7.34 44.15
N ASP A 34 1.93 -6.57 43.78
CA ASP A 34 2.04 -5.91 42.47
C ASP A 34 2.65 -6.90 41.46
N TYR A 35 1.89 -7.23 40.43
CA TYR A 35 2.28 -8.18 39.39
C TYR A 35 2.38 -7.49 38.03
N ALA A 36 3.40 -7.88 37.29
CA ALA A 36 3.67 -7.43 35.93
C ALA A 36 4.07 -8.65 35.09
N SER A 37 3.75 -8.59 33.80
CA SER A 37 4.19 -9.57 32.82
C SER A 37 4.69 -8.85 31.58
N ALA A 38 5.73 -9.40 30.96
CA ALA A 38 6.37 -8.83 29.79
C ALA A 38 6.80 -9.93 28.83
N TRP A 39 6.79 -9.62 27.54
CA TRP A 39 7.48 -10.40 26.52
C TRP A 39 8.35 -9.50 25.66
N ASP A 40 9.39 -10.11 25.11
CA ASP A 40 10.32 -9.52 24.16
C ASP A 40 10.21 -10.32 22.85
N LEU A 41 10.11 -9.60 21.73
CA LEU A 41 10.30 -10.15 20.40
C LEU A 41 11.63 -9.65 19.82
N ASP A 42 12.61 -10.54 19.75
CA ASP A 42 13.93 -10.31 19.16
C ASP A 42 13.89 -10.54 17.64
N PHE A 43 14.36 -9.56 16.87
CA PHE A 43 14.37 -9.60 15.40
C PHE A 43 15.49 -10.48 14.81
N GLY A 44 16.55 -10.79 15.58
CA GLY A 44 17.72 -11.55 15.12
C GLY A 44 18.64 -10.85 14.10
N LEU A 45 18.17 -9.75 13.49
CA LEU A 45 18.89 -8.78 12.64
C LEU A 45 18.39 -7.38 13.01
N ASP A 46 19.22 -6.35 12.94
CA ASP A 46 18.87 -4.99 13.44
C ASP A 46 18.14 -4.15 12.36
N PRO A 47 16.80 -4.05 12.33
CA PRO A 47 16.11 -3.18 11.38
C PRO A 47 16.31 -1.69 11.69
N ASP A 48 16.38 -0.89 10.63
CA ASP A 48 16.18 0.54 10.72
C ASP A 48 14.67 0.86 10.84
N LEU A 49 14.26 1.31 12.02
CA LEU A 49 12.87 1.71 12.31
C LEU A 49 12.69 3.23 12.28
N SER A 50 13.70 4.01 11.86
CA SER A 50 13.66 5.49 11.89
C SER A 50 12.51 6.08 11.10
N ASN A 51 11.98 5.28 10.18
CA ASN A 51 10.96 5.62 9.24
C ASN A 51 9.96 4.46 9.19
N ALA A 52 9.28 4.18 10.30
CA ALA A 52 8.32 3.08 10.46
C ALA A 52 7.07 3.51 11.25
N THR A 53 5.91 2.97 10.87
CA THR A 53 4.66 3.02 11.63
C THR A 53 4.44 1.64 12.23
N ILE A 54 4.32 1.60 13.55
CA ILE A 54 4.07 0.37 14.30
C ILE A 54 2.60 0.37 14.70
N ARG A 55 1.86 -0.66 14.31
CA ARG A 55 0.47 -0.87 14.74
C ARG A 55 0.44 -2.09 15.64
N ILE A 56 -0.24 -1.98 16.78
CA ILE A 56 -0.44 -3.08 17.70
C ILE A 56 -1.82 -2.95 18.34
N THR A 57 -2.57 -4.03 18.44
CA THR A 57 -3.88 -4.04 19.10
C THR A 57 -3.75 -4.64 20.48
N VAL A 58 -4.34 -3.99 21.48
CA VAL A 58 -4.37 -4.45 22.87
C VAL A 58 -5.80 -4.51 23.39
N MET A 59 -6.09 -5.50 24.22
CA MET A 59 -7.32 -5.57 25.02
C MET A 59 -6.97 -5.90 26.48
N PRO A 60 -6.92 -4.89 27.37
CA PRO A 60 -6.70 -5.10 28.79
C PRO A 60 -8.04 -5.37 29.51
N PRO A 61 -8.15 -6.36 30.39
CA PRO A 61 -9.30 -6.54 31.26
C PRO A 61 -9.34 -5.46 32.33
N CYS A 62 -10.52 -5.28 32.93
CA CYS A 62 -10.66 -4.32 34.02
C CYS A 62 -9.87 -4.81 35.25
N GLY A 63 -9.07 -3.93 35.85
CA GLY A 63 -8.11 -4.26 36.91
C GLY A 63 -6.65 -4.01 36.51
N ILE A 64 -6.37 -3.87 35.20
CA ILE A 64 -5.10 -3.37 34.68
C ILE A 64 -5.08 -1.85 34.74
N ASN A 65 -3.97 -1.27 35.23
CA ASN A 65 -3.84 0.17 35.43
C ASN A 65 -3.09 0.85 34.26
N ALA A 66 -2.17 0.13 33.62
CA ALA A 66 -1.40 0.63 32.48
C ALA A 66 -0.90 -0.51 31.59
N VAL A 67 -0.85 -0.22 30.29
CA VAL A 67 -0.15 -1.03 29.28
C VAL A 67 0.97 -0.22 28.63
N SER A 68 2.05 -0.86 28.23
CA SER A 68 3.21 -0.18 27.64
C SER A 68 3.81 -0.93 26.45
N PHE A 69 4.42 -0.17 25.55
CA PHE A 69 5.14 -0.66 24.38
C PHE A 69 6.48 0.08 24.27
N GLY A 70 7.55 -0.65 23.99
CA GLY A 70 8.91 -0.14 23.89
C GLY A 70 9.69 -0.78 22.76
N ILE A 71 10.71 -0.05 22.32
CA ILE A 71 11.72 -0.48 21.35
C ILE A 71 13.06 -0.43 22.08
N GLN A 72 13.81 -1.53 22.03
CA GLN A 72 15.18 -1.60 22.53
C GLN A 72 16.16 -1.66 21.35
N ASP A 73 17.24 -0.87 21.42
CA ASP A 73 18.34 -0.93 20.44
C ASP A 73 19.38 -1.99 20.80
N ILE A 74 20.31 -2.29 19.88
CA ILE A 74 21.38 -3.27 20.08
C ILE A 74 22.29 -2.95 21.29
N ALA A 75 22.33 -1.71 21.74
CA ALA A 75 23.09 -1.29 22.92
C ALA A 75 22.27 -1.40 24.22
N GLY A 76 21.03 -1.90 24.16
CA GLY A 76 20.11 -2.07 25.28
C GLY A 76 19.38 -0.80 25.70
N ASN A 77 19.52 0.31 24.97
CA ASN A 77 18.80 1.55 25.26
C ASN A 77 17.35 1.46 24.80
N ILE A 78 16.45 2.17 25.48
CA ILE A 78 15.00 2.02 25.29
C ILE A 78 14.33 3.34 24.93
N ARG A 79 13.40 3.28 23.98
CA ARG A 79 12.33 4.28 23.73
C ARG A 79 10.97 3.61 23.96
N SER A 80 10.09 4.20 24.76
CA SER A 80 8.81 3.59 25.11
C SER A 80 7.66 4.58 25.32
N TRP A 81 6.45 4.04 25.24
CA TRP A 81 5.18 4.71 25.45
C TRP A 81 4.31 3.87 26.39
N TRP A 82 3.42 4.53 27.12
CA TRP A 82 2.44 3.86 27.97
C TRP A 82 1.09 4.57 27.96
N TRP A 83 0.04 3.81 28.26
CA TRP A 83 -1.33 4.30 28.32
C TRP A 83 -2.00 3.84 29.59
N SER A 84 -2.69 4.76 30.26
CA SER A 84 -3.59 4.47 31.36
C SER A 84 -4.82 3.70 30.87
N VAL A 85 -5.29 2.78 31.70
CA VAL A 85 -6.55 2.06 31.53
C VAL A 85 -7.45 2.50 32.70
N PRO A 86 -8.70 2.97 32.48
CA PRO A 86 -9.51 2.82 31.27
C PRO A 86 -9.46 4.01 30.28
N ALA A 87 -8.60 5.01 30.48
CA ALA A 87 -8.48 6.13 29.55
C ALA A 87 -7.00 6.54 29.41
N PRO A 88 -6.45 6.60 28.19
CA PRO A 88 -7.14 6.60 26.89
C PRO A 88 -7.48 5.20 26.31
N ILE A 89 -7.09 4.10 26.95
CA ILE A 89 -7.42 2.73 26.50
C ILE A 89 -8.50 2.14 27.39
N ALA A 90 -9.65 1.76 26.80
CA ALA A 90 -10.76 1.19 27.55
C ALA A 90 -10.47 -0.25 28.02
N CYS A 91 -10.96 -0.61 29.21
CA CYS A 91 -10.89 -2.01 29.68
C CYS A 91 -11.96 -2.88 29.00
N ASN A 92 -11.65 -4.17 28.80
CA ASN A 92 -12.46 -5.16 28.08
C ASN A 92 -12.83 -4.76 26.64
N GLN A 93 -12.06 -3.87 26.00
CA GLN A 93 -12.26 -3.45 24.62
C GLN A 93 -10.92 -3.45 23.86
N THR A 94 -10.96 -3.88 22.60
CA THR A 94 -9.80 -3.82 21.72
C THR A 94 -9.51 -2.36 21.36
N THR A 95 -8.24 -1.97 21.49
CA THR A 95 -7.75 -0.67 21.06
C THR A 95 -6.54 -0.88 20.18
N THR A 96 -6.58 -0.39 18.94
CA THR A 96 -5.41 -0.35 18.06
C THR A 96 -4.59 0.89 18.37
N ILE A 97 -3.37 0.66 18.85
CA ILE A 97 -2.33 1.66 19.04
C ILE A 97 -1.55 1.76 17.73
N THR A 98 -1.37 2.98 17.24
CA THR A 98 -0.50 3.28 16.08
C THR A 98 0.61 4.23 16.54
N ILE A 99 1.86 3.87 16.35
CA ILE A 99 3.05 4.64 16.73
C ILE A 99 3.80 5.05 15.48
N ASP A 100 4.01 6.35 15.34
CA ASP A 100 4.91 6.97 14.38
C ASP A 100 6.34 6.96 14.94
N ALA A 101 7.17 6.02 14.46
CA ALA A 101 8.50 5.80 15.02
C ALA A 101 9.51 6.90 14.63
N SER A 102 9.23 7.68 13.57
CA SER A 102 10.01 8.88 13.23
C SER A 102 9.84 10.02 14.25
N LYS A 103 8.75 9.98 15.03
CA LYS A 103 8.42 11.01 16.02
C LYS A 103 8.81 10.58 17.43
N THR A 104 8.96 11.59 18.28
CA THR A 104 9.20 11.43 19.72
C THR A 104 8.08 12.09 20.51
N GLY A 105 7.84 11.63 21.73
CA GLY A 105 6.84 12.20 22.63
C GLY A 105 5.51 11.47 22.59
N ILE A 106 4.60 11.92 23.45
CA ILE A 106 3.29 11.29 23.66
C ILE A 106 2.38 11.33 22.43
N ALA A 107 2.55 12.34 21.57
CA ALA A 107 1.78 12.52 20.33
C ALA A 107 2.32 11.70 19.15
N ALA A 108 3.42 10.96 19.33
CA ALA A 108 3.87 9.98 18.35
C ALA A 108 2.91 8.79 18.27
N ALA A 109 2.06 8.59 19.28
CA ALA A 109 1.07 7.52 19.30
C ALA A 109 -0.37 8.02 19.08
N SER A 110 -1.21 7.15 18.52
CA SER A 110 -2.66 7.28 18.45
C SER A 110 -3.32 6.00 19.00
N PRO A 111 -4.15 6.06 20.06
CA PRO A 111 -4.43 7.25 20.86
C PRO A 111 -3.16 7.81 21.53
N PRO A 112 -3.10 9.13 21.83
CA PRO A 112 -1.95 9.73 22.49
C PRO A 112 -1.56 8.97 23.76
N ALA A 113 -0.26 8.73 23.93
CA ALA A 113 0.24 8.04 25.11
C ALA A 113 0.02 8.88 26.38
N THR A 114 -0.24 8.23 27.51
CA THR A 114 -0.26 8.91 28.81
C THR A 114 1.14 9.35 29.22
N GLY A 115 2.18 8.65 28.76
CA GLY A 115 3.55 9.16 28.86
C GLY A 115 4.52 8.47 27.91
N TYR A 116 5.73 9.04 27.87
CA TYR A 116 6.77 8.72 26.91
C TYR A 116 8.13 8.75 27.60
N PHE A 117 8.97 7.78 27.26
CA PHE A 117 10.36 7.71 27.70
C PHE A 117 11.27 7.53 26.48
N ASN A 118 12.42 8.20 26.49
CA ASN A 118 13.46 8.02 25.48
C ASN A 118 14.83 8.19 26.12
N ASN A 119 15.60 7.12 26.16
CA ASN A 119 17.00 7.18 26.53
C ASN A 119 17.75 8.10 25.52
N PRO A 120 18.51 9.12 25.96
CA PRO A 120 19.25 10.00 25.07
C PRO A 120 20.25 9.28 24.13
N ALA A 121 20.73 8.10 24.51
CA ALA A 121 21.63 7.27 23.71
C ALA A 121 20.92 6.30 22.76
N PHE A 122 19.58 6.27 22.75
CA PHE A 122 18.79 5.36 21.92
C PHE A 122 18.99 5.62 20.42
N MET A 123 19.28 4.55 19.67
CA MET A 123 19.44 4.57 18.22
C MET A 123 18.35 3.75 17.52
N ILE A 124 17.40 4.44 16.90
CA ILE A 124 16.27 3.80 16.20
C ILE A 124 16.68 3.04 14.93
N THR A 125 17.84 3.37 14.36
CA THR A 125 18.41 2.70 13.18
C THR A 125 19.01 1.34 13.49
N CYS A 126 19.07 0.96 14.77
CA CYS A 126 19.66 -0.30 15.25
C CYS A 126 18.72 -0.97 16.27
N ALA A 127 17.41 -0.99 15.99
CA ALA A 127 16.44 -1.62 16.87
C ALA A 127 16.69 -3.14 16.93
N GLN A 128 16.66 -3.74 18.12
CA GLN A 128 16.93 -5.16 18.36
C GLN A 128 15.68 -5.92 18.82
N SER A 129 14.83 -5.28 19.63
CA SER A 129 13.59 -5.93 20.09
C SER A 129 12.43 -4.97 20.35
N PHE A 130 11.22 -5.53 20.33
CA PHE A 130 10.05 -4.92 20.92
C PHE A 130 9.78 -5.49 22.31
N ILE A 131 9.44 -4.61 23.24
CA ILE A 131 9.17 -4.95 24.63
C ILE A 131 7.77 -4.43 24.97
N VAL A 132 6.94 -5.27 25.57
CA VAL A 132 5.67 -4.84 26.16
C VAL A 132 5.62 -5.22 27.64
N ASP A 133 4.99 -4.38 28.45
CA ASP A 133 4.86 -4.58 29.90
C ASP A 133 3.55 -4.01 30.44
N GLU A 134 3.09 -4.53 31.58
CA GLU A 134 1.97 -4.02 32.36
C GLU A 134 2.42 -3.56 33.73
N ASN A 135 1.82 -2.47 34.23
CA ASN A 135 2.10 -1.96 35.58
C ASN A 135 3.58 -1.63 35.87
N PHE A 136 4.37 -1.33 34.83
CA PHE A 136 5.61 -0.53 34.95
C PHE A 136 6.80 -1.17 35.68
N GLN A 137 6.92 -2.50 35.74
CA GLN A 137 8.04 -3.13 36.45
C GLN A 137 9.30 -3.34 35.61
N TRP A 138 9.19 -3.56 34.30
CA TRP A 138 10.35 -3.90 33.45
C TRP A 138 10.76 -2.76 32.53
N VAL A 139 9.88 -1.79 32.31
CA VAL A 139 10.18 -0.52 31.61
C VAL A 139 10.36 0.63 32.62
N GLY A 140 11.29 0.50 33.57
CA GLY A 140 11.88 1.67 34.30
C GLY A 140 11.80 1.80 35.84
N GLY A 141 10.97 1.06 36.61
CA GLY A 141 10.93 1.01 38.11
C GLY A 141 10.52 2.32 38.87
N GLN A 142 10.05 2.38 40.16
CA GLN A 142 9.82 1.41 41.27
C GLN A 142 8.81 1.94 42.39
N VAL A 143 7.92 1.07 42.95
CA VAL A 143 7.25 0.92 44.32
C VAL A 143 6.35 2.02 44.99
N PRO A 144 5.54 1.77 46.09
CA PRO A 144 4.69 0.63 46.59
C PRO A 144 3.24 1.03 47.12
N VAL A 145 2.36 0.07 47.51
CA VAL A 145 1.45 -0.01 48.74
C VAL A 145 -0.02 -0.57 48.52
N PRO A 146 -0.63 -1.30 49.51
CA PRO A 146 -1.73 -2.29 49.41
C PRO A 146 -3.08 -1.87 50.09
N PRO A 147 -3.91 -2.79 50.66
CA PRO A 147 -5.15 -3.51 50.22
C PRO A 147 -6.45 -2.86 50.82
N PRO A 148 -7.69 -3.46 50.96
CA PRO A 148 -8.25 -4.76 50.57
C PRO A 148 -9.67 -4.73 49.91
N GLY A 149 -9.98 -5.80 49.16
CA GLY A 149 -11.33 -6.37 49.11
C GLY A 149 -12.06 -6.32 47.77
N GLN A 150 -11.78 -7.30 46.89
CA GLN A 150 -12.74 -8.24 46.27
C GLN A 150 -12.09 -8.96 45.08
N THR A 151 -12.63 -10.15 44.78
CA THR A 151 -12.01 -11.29 44.09
C THR A 151 -11.86 -11.17 42.57
N ASP A 152 -10.76 -11.76 42.11
CA ASP A 152 -10.14 -11.73 40.78
C ASP A 152 -10.20 -13.13 40.10
N PRO A 153 -10.59 -13.25 38.82
CA PRO A 153 -10.29 -14.42 38.02
C PRO A 153 -9.18 -14.08 37.01
N ARG A 154 -7.92 -14.07 37.48
CA ARG A 154 -6.66 -13.89 36.72
C ARG A 154 -6.63 -12.63 35.85
N PRO A 155 -5.76 -11.65 36.12
CA PRO A 155 -5.55 -10.58 35.19
C PRO A 155 -4.68 -11.11 34.02
N TRP A 156 -5.11 -10.79 32.81
CA TRP A 156 -4.48 -11.16 31.54
C TRP A 156 -4.42 -9.91 30.69
N ASN A 157 -3.75 -9.91 29.55
CA ASN A 157 -4.05 -8.98 28.47
C ASN A 157 -3.80 -9.68 27.14
N TYR A 158 -4.45 -9.18 26.11
CA TYR A 158 -4.36 -9.76 24.78
C TYR A 158 -3.75 -8.77 23.81
N TRP A 159 -2.66 -9.19 23.18
CA TRP A 159 -1.94 -8.43 22.17
C TRP A 159 -2.04 -9.15 20.83
N SER A 160 -2.45 -8.43 19.79
CA SER A 160 -2.60 -8.98 18.46
C SER A 160 -2.31 -7.93 17.39
N ASN A 161 -2.19 -8.39 16.14
CA ASN A 161 -2.01 -7.53 14.98
C ASN A 161 -0.83 -6.56 15.12
N LEU A 162 0.29 -7.03 15.68
CA LEU A 162 1.55 -6.30 15.65
C LEU A 162 2.07 -6.28 14.22
N VAL A 163 2.05 -5.10 13.60
CA VAL A 163 2.51 -4.87 12.23
C VAL A 163 3.45 -3.69 12.22
N VAL A 164 4.64 -3.88 11.69
CA VAL A 164 5.59 -2.80 11.40
C VAL A 164 5.55 -2.55 9.91
N VAL A 165 5.18 -1.35 9.52
CA VAL A 165 5.20 -0.90 8.13
C VAL A 165 6.20 0.25 8.06
N PRO A 166 7.15 0.27 7.13
CA PRO A 166 7.95 1.47 6.92
C PRO A 166 7.03 2.70 6.73
N GLN A 167 7.30 3.82 7.40
CA GLN A 167 6.88 5.17 7.03
C GLN A 167 7.64 5.56 5.79
N THR A 168 7.55 4.76 4.76
CA THR A 168 7.84 5.30 3.47
C THR A 168 7.00 6.59 3.30
N THR A 169 7.64 7.76 3.35
CA THR A 169 7.34 8.82 2.39
C THR A 169 7.93 8.42 1.04
N VAL A 170 7.64 7.18 0.65
CA VAL A 170 7.22 6.89 -0.70
C VAL A 170 5.86 7.54 -0.74
N ASN A 171 5.82 8.82 -1.14
CA ASN A 171 4.59 9.30 -1.72
C ASN A 171 4.29 8.29 -2.83
N LYS A 172 3.28 7.42 -2.62
CA LYS A 172 2.34 7.15 -3.72
C LYS A 172 2.17 8.50 -4.39
N GLY A 173 2.47 8.64 -5.67
CA GLY A 173 2.28 9.93 -6.31
C GLY A 173 0.85 10.37 -6.01
N TYR A 174 0.66 11.36 -5.12
CA TYR A 174 -0.69 11.80 -4.72
C TYR A 174 -1.40 12.46 -5.90
N HIS A 175 -0.63 12.76 -6.93
CA HIS A 175 -1.09 13.47 -8.08
C HIS A 175 -0.99 12.54 -9.27
N LEU A 176 -2.16 12.23 -9.79
CA LEU A 176 -2.33 11.54 -11.04
C LEU A 176 -1.70 12.37 -12.17
N LYS A 177 -0.87 11.71 -12.99
CA LYS A 177 -0.32 12.28 -14.21
C LYS A 177 -1.03 11.72 -15.44
N TRP A 178 -1.33 10.42 -15.40
CA TRP A 178 -2.15 9.72 -16.40
C TRP A 178 -2.96 8.61 -15.73
N SER A 179 -4.22 8.45 -16.10
CA SER A 179 -5.09 7.38 -15.59
C SER A 179 -5.73 6.63 -16.74
N GLN A 180 -5.41 5.35 -16.84
CA GLN A 180 -5.97 4.44 -17.81
C GLN A 180 -6.19 3.05 -17.16
N PRO A 181 -6.99 2.95 -16.08
CA PRO A 181 -7.19 1.70 -15.37
C PRO A 181 -8.05 0.71 -16.20
N PRO A 182 -8.08 -0.57 -15.81
CA PRO A 182 -8.99 -1.53 -16.42
C PRO A 182 -10.45 -1.11 -16.25
N VAL A 183 -11.29 -1.48 -17.22
CA VAL A 183 -12.72 -1.16 -17.20
C VAL A 183 -13.48 -2.28 -16.50
N ALA A 184 -14.08 -2.00 -15.35
CA ALA A 184 -14.98 -2.93 -14.68
C ALA A 184 -16.36 -2.94 -15.35
N LEU A 185 -16.93 -4.13 -15.51
CA LEU A 185 -18.30 -4.38 -15.96
C LEU A 185 -19.28 -4.38 -14.78
N GLU A 186 -20.57 -4.27 -15.06
CA GLU A 186 -21.63 -4.27 -14.02
C GLU A 186 -21.62 -5.53 -13.13
N ASN A 187 -21.13 -6.66 -13.65
CA ASN A 187 -21.01 -7.91 -12.92
C ASN A 187 -19.71 -8.03 -12.10
N GLY A 188 -18.88 -6.98 -12.05
CA GLY A 188 -17.61 -6.95 -11.33
C GLY A 188 -16.43 -7.60 -12.06
N LEU A 189 -16.62 -8.10 -13.29
CA LEU A 189 -15.51 -8.57 -14.12
C LEU A 189 -14.80 -7.41 -14.82
N ILE A 190 -13.55 -7.62 -15.21
CA ILE A 190 -12.75 -6.65 -15.95
C ILE A 190 -12.91 -6.91 -17.46
N ASN A 191 -13.30 -5.90 -18.23
CA ASN A 191 -13.45 -6.02 -19.68
C ASN A 191 -12.10 -5.96 -20.38
N GLY A 192 -11.70 -7.06 -21.03
CA GLY A 192 -10.45 -7.14 -21.78
C GLY A 192 -9.82 -8.53 -21.70
N TRP A 193 -8.68 -8.68 -22.35
CA TRP A 193 -7.87 -9.89 -22.37
C TRP A 193 -6.41 -9.54 -22.03
N ASP A 194 -5.50 -10.51 -22.11
CA ASP A 194 -4.08 -10.29 -21.83
C ASP A 194 -3.24 -10.45 -23.09
N GLU A 195 -2.54 -9.38 -23.46
CA GLU A 195 -1.55 -9.42 -24.55
C GLU A 195 -0.18 -9.82 -23.99
N LYS A 196 0.34 -10.96 -24.45
CA LYS A 196 1.59 -11.54 -23.95
C LYS A 196 2.76 -10.58 -24.17
N SER A 197 3.44 -10.14 -23.12
CA SER A 197 4.56 -9.20 -23.24
C SER A 197 5.80 -9.72 -22.52
N LEU A 198 6.85 -10.01 -23.28
CA LEU A 198 8.08 -10.66 -22.81
C LEU A 198 9.32 -9.86 -23.24
N PHE A 199 10.27 -9.67 -22.33
CA PHE A 199 11.45 -8.86 -22.62
C PHE A 199 12.47 -9.59 -23.49
N LYS A 200 12.79 -10.84 -23.14
CA LYS A 200 13.88 -11.60 -23.79
C LYS A 200 13.53 -12.12 -25.19
N VAL A 201 12.24 -12.26 -25.47
CA VAL A 201 11.72 -12.78 -26.74
C VAL A 201 10.49 -11.95 -27.11
N PRO A 202 10.33 -11.53 -28.37
CA PRO A 202 9.13 -10.83 -28.78
C PRO A 202 7.89 -11.72 -28.58
N PRO A 203 6.71 -11.12 -28.33
CA PRO A 203 6.45 -9.69 -28.49
C PRO A 203 6.53 -8.87 -27.18
N MET A 204 6.67 -7.55 -27.31
CA MET A 204 6.55 -6.55 -26.22
C MET A 204 5.38 -5.62 -26.51
N MET A 205 4.54 -5.37 -25.51
CA MET A 205 3.41 -4.46 -25.67
C MET A 205 3.82 -3.04 -25.30
N ALA A 206 3.29 -2.07 -26.02
CA ALA A 206 3.43 -0.67 -25.71
C ALA A 206 2.12 0.08 -25.95
N ASP A 207 1.89 1.14 -25.18
CA ASP A 207 0.71 1.97 -25.31
C ASP A 207 1.03 3.43 -24.96
N ASP A 208 0.24 4.37 -25.48
CA ASP A 208 0.60 5.77 -25.48
C ASP A 208 -0.07 6.59 -24.36
N TRP A 209 0.49 7.76 -24.09
CA TRP A 209 -0.13 8.75 -23.21
C TRP A 209 0.23 10.18 -23.60
N ALA A 210 -0.69 11.10 -23.30
CA ALA A 210 -0.43 12.52 -23.43
C ALA A 210 0.40 13.08 -22.27
N CYS A 211 1.55 13.67 -22.59
CA CYS A 211 2.30 14.55 -21.70
C CYS A 211 1.64 15.93 -21.62
N LYS A 212 0.97 16.20 -20.49
CA LYS A 212 0.29 17.48 -20.23
C LYS A 212 1.14 18.53 -19.52
N ASP A 213 2.17 18.10 -18.81
CA ASP A 213 3.06 18.97 -18.02
C ASP A 213 4.45 18.33 -17.80
N ASP A 214 5.36 19.13 -17.26
CA ASP A 214 6.77 18.80 -17.02
C ASP A 214 7.04 18.02 -15.70
N ARG A 215 5.99 17.68 -14.94
CA ARG A 215 6.16 16.92 -13.69
C ARG A 215 6.77 15.54 -13.98
N PRO A 216 7.66 15.02 -13.13
CA PRO A 216 8.25 13.70 -13.39
C PRO A 216 7.24 12.58 -13.17
N ILE A 217 7.35 11.48 -13.91
CA ILE A 217 6.76 10.20 -13.51
C ILE A 217 7.62 9.63 -12.39
N THR A 218 6.98 9.33 -11.25
CA THR A 218 7.67 8.79 -10.07
C THR A 218 7.19 7.41 -9.67
N ASP A 219 6.02 6.99 -10.14
CA ASP A 219 5.39 5.71 -9.79
C ASP A 219 4.52 5.24 -10.96
N ILE A 220 4.61 3.94 -11.24
CA ILE A 220 3.95 3.28 -12.36
C ILE A 220 3.08 2.16 -11.80
N HIS A 221 1.81 2.17 -12.20
CA HIS A 221 0.84 1.13 -11.89
C HIS A 221 0.42 0.47 -13.19
N TRP A 222 0.39 -0.86 -13.21
CA TRP A 222 0.00 -1.60 -14.40
C TRP A 222 -0.79 -2.85 -14.03
N TRP A 223 -1.60 -3.32 -14.95
CA TRP A 223 -2.44 -4.50 -14.75
C TRP A 223 -2.10 -5.59 -15.75
N GLY A 224 -2.19 -6.83 -15.30
CA GLY A 224 -2.00 -7.97 -16.18
C GLY A 224 -2.37 -9.28 -15.50
N SER A 225 -2.63 -10.30 -16.31
CA SER A 225 -2.84 -11.66 -15.85
C SER A 225 -1.67 -12.56 -16.22
N TYR A 226 -1.69 -13.76 -15.67
CA TYR A 226 -0.89 -14.87 -16.17
C TYR A 226 -1.78 -15.65 -17.12
N ILE A 227 -1.45 -15.67 -18.41
CA ILE A 227 -2.31 -16.24 -19.46
C ILE A 227 -2.59 -17.71 -19.15
N GLY A 228 -3.87 -18.07 -19.08
CA GLY A 228 -4.41 -19.39 -18.71
C GLY A 228 -4.58 -19.61 -17.20
N TRP A 229 -4.30 -18.62 -16.36
CA TRP A 229 -4.32 -18.73 -14.90
C TRP A 229 -5.58 -18.11 -14.29
N ASN A 230 -6.30 -18.88 -13.46
CA ASN A 230 -7.59 -18.49 -12.90
C ASN A 230 -7.61 -18.53 -11.36
N GLN A 231 -6.47 -18.53 -10.70
CA GLN A 231 -6.39 -18.49 -9.24
C GLN A 231 -6.12 -17.06 -8.77
N TRP A 232 -6.73 -16.68 -7.64
CA TRP A 232 -6.62 -15.35 -7.04
C TRP A 232 -5.22 -15.01 -6.48
N TYR A 233 -4.28 -15.96 -6.50
CA TYR A 233 -2.87 -15.79 -6.16
C TYR A 233 -2.00 -16.12 -7.38
N PRO A 234 -0.78 -15.55 -7.52
CA PRO A 234 0.09 -15.81 -8.66
C PRO A 234 0.47 -17.28 -8.85
N PRO A 235 0.77 -17.74 -10.07
CA PRO A 235 1.28 -19.09 -10.32
C PRO A 235 2.66 -19.31 -9.67
N PRO A 236 3.13 -20.57 -9.54
CA PRO A 236 4.43 -20.86 -8.93
C PRO A 236 5.64 -20.24 -9.66
N VAL A 237 5.50 -19.97 -10.96
CA VAL A 237 6.52 -19.30 -11.79
C VAL A 237 6.00 -17.92 -12.15
N THR A 238 6.61 -16.88 -11.59
CA THR A 238 6.31 -15.48 -11.86
C THR A 238 7.51 -14.78 -12.51
N PRO A 239 7.33 -13.61 -13.15
CA PRO A 239 8.43 -12.75 -13.53
C PRO A 239 9.34 -12.47 -12.33
N ILE A 240 10.65 -12.48 -12.55
CA ILE A 240 11.65 -12.03 -11.57
C ILE A 240 11.86 -10.52 -11.64
N ALA A 241 11.47 -9.90 -12.76
CA ALA A 241 11.49 -8.48 -12.98
C ALA A 241 10.56 -8.11 -14.15
N PHE A 242 10.29 -6.82 -14.32
CA PHE A 242 9.71 -6.26 -15.54
C PHE A 242 10.69 -5.26 -16.17
N HIS A 243 10.86 -5.32 -17.49
CA HIS A 243 11.48 -4.22 -18.23
C HIS A 243 10.41 -3.18 -18.55
N MET A 244 10.68 -1.94 -18.17
CA MET A 244 9.85 -0.78 -18.49
C MET A 244 10.64 0.12 -19.44
N GLY A 245 10.05 0.47 -20.57
CA GLY A 245 10.66 1.35 -21.57
C GLY A 245 9.72 2.49 -21.93
N ILE A 246 10.27 3.70 -22.11
CA ILE A 246 9.52 4.86 -22.61
C ILE A 246 10.08 5.28 -23.96
N TRP A 247 9.20 5.41 -24.95
CA TRP A 247 9.55 5.69 -26.33
C TRP A 247 8.98 7.03 -26.79
N THR A 248 9.60 7.63 -27.81
CA THR A 248 9.01 8.75 -28.55
C THR A 248 7.82 8.28 -29.37
N ASP A 249 6.95 9.20 -29.76
CA ASP A 249 5.83 8.93 -30.66
C ASP A 249 6.21 9.03 -32.15
N VAL A 250 5.64 8.13 -32.96
CA VAL A 250 5.58 8.23 -34.43
C VAL A 250 4.09 8.22 -34.83
N PRO A 251 3.54 9.37 -35.26
CA PRO A 251 2.14 9.46 -35.65
C PRO A 251 1.79 8.56 -36.84
N ALA A 252 0.52 8.14 -36.92
CA ALA A 252 -0.01 7.41 -38.06
C ALA A 252 0.27 8.13 -39.39
N GLY A 253 0.73 7.38 -40.38
CA GLY A 253 1.15 7.90 -41.68
C GLY A 253 0.68 7.05 -42.85
N ALA A 254 1.04 7.46 -44.07
CA ALA A 254 0.63 6.73 -45.27
C ALA A 254 1.28 5.33 -45.40
N ALA A 255 2.44 5.12 -44.76
CA ALA A 255 3.15 3.84 -44.78
C ALA A 255 2.69 2.90 -43.65
N THR A 256 2.41 3.45 -42.48
CA THR A 256 1.91 2.72 -41.30
C THR A 256 0.64 3.42 -40.84
N PRO A 257 -0.56 2.83 -41.03
CA PRO A 257 -1.83 3.53 -40.85
C PRO A 257 -2.25 3.72 -39.38
N PHE A 258 -1.40 3.34 -38.43
CA PHE A 258 -1.56 3.49 -36.99
C PHE A 258 -0.30 4.16 -36.42
N SER A 259 -0.45 4.89 -35.31
CA SER A 259 0.68 5.45 -34.56
C SER A 259 1.43 4.36 -33.79
N HIS A 260 2.72 4.57 -33.54
CA HIS A 260 3.53 3.55 -32.88
C HIS A 260 4.73 4.14 -32.13
N PRO A 261 5.38 3.35 -31.25
CA PRO A 261 6.65 3.72 -30.62
C PRO A 261 7.72 4.07 -31.67
N GLY A 262 8.53 5.09 -31.41
CA GLY A 262 9.67 5.50 -32.22
C GLY A 262 10.98 5.00 -31.63
N GLU A 263 11.69 5.88 -30.92
CA GLU A 263 12.97 5.63 -30.26
C GLU A 263 12.80 5.36 -28.76
N LEU A 264 13.44 4.33 -28.22
CA LEU A 264 13.51 4.09 -26.78
C LEU A 264 14.42 5.13 -26.12
N ILE A 265 13.86 6.00 -25.27
CA ILE A 265 14.60 7.13 -24.67
C ILE A 265 14.82 6.99 -23.17
N TRP A 266 14.14 6.05 -22.51
CA TRP A 266 14.31 5.76 -21.09
C TRP A 266 13.97 4.30 -20.84
N GLU A 267 14.70 3.67 -19.91
CA GLU A 267 14.41 2.31 -19.46
C GLU A 267 14.71 2.09 -17.97
N HIS A 268 13.99 1.11 -17.41
CA HIS A 268 14.17 0.63 -16.05
C HIS A 268 13.87 -0.85 -15.93
N VAL A 269 14.71 -1.58 -15.19
CA VAL A 269 14.44 -2.97 -14.81
C VAL A 269 13.85 -2.95 -13.40
N CYS A 270 12.56 -3.26 -13.34
CA CYS A 270 11.76 -3.37 -12.13
C CYS A 270 11.95 -4.75 -11.48
N ASP A 271 12.90 -4.88 -10.56
CA ASP A 271 13.11 -6.09 -9.75
C ASP A 271 12.39 -6.06 -8.39
N THR A 272 11.88 -4.90 -7.98
CA THR A 272 11.04 -4.72 -6.80
C THR A 272 9.67 -4.14 -7.16
N PHE A 273 8.62 -4.93 -6.99
CA PHE A 273 7.24 -4.52 -7.21
C PHE A 273 6.30 -5.17 -6.19
N VAL A 274 5.16 -4.54 -5.95
CA VAL A 274 4.07 -5.13 -5.15
C VAL A 274 2.90 -5.45 -6.05
N TRP A 275 2.21 -6.55 -5.77
CA TRP A 275 1.04 -6.98 -6.52
C TRP A 275 -0.18 -7.13 -5.62
N ASN A 276 -1.36 -6.92 -6.19
CA ASN A 276 -2.65 -7.19 -5.57
C ASN A 276 -3.57 -7.89 -6.56
N PHE A 277 -4.43 -8.79 -6.08
CA PHE A 277 -5.50 -9.35 -6.90
C PHE A 277 -6.50 -8.24 -7.26
N ALA A 278 -6.74 -8.01 -8.55
CA ALA A 278 -7.59 -6.95 -9.05
C ALA A 278 -9.00 -7.45 -9.41
N GLY A 279 -9.14 -8.72 -9.75
CA GLY A 279 -10.42 -9.33 -10.12
C GLY A 279 -10.24 -10.42 -11.18
N TYR A 280 -11.35 -10.80 -11.79
CA TYR A 280 -11.35 -11.70 -12.94
C TYR A 280 -11.73 -10.91 -14.19
N ASP A 281 -11.12 -11.23 -15.31
CA ASP A 281 -11.51 -10.62 -16.58
C ASP A 281 -12.67 -11.34 -17.28
N LEU A 282 -13.17 -10.69 -18.33
CA LEU A 282 -14.08 -11.21 -19.31
C LEU A 282 -13.51 -10.89 -20.69
N ASP A 283 -12.97 -11.91 -21.37
CA ASP A 283 -12.46 -11.76 -22.73
C ASP A 283 -13.62 -11.51 -23.71
N PRO A 284 -13.73 -10.31 -24.31
CA PRO A 284 -14.80 -9.99 -25.27
C PRO A 284 -14.72 -10.82 -26.55
N ARG A 285 -13.58 -11.48 -26.81
CA ARG A 285 -13.36 -12.39 -27.94
C ARG A 285 -14.01 -13.75 -27.72
N GLY A 286 -14.32 -14.08 -26.46
CA GLY A 286 -14.88 -15.37 -26.07
C GLY A 286 -13.91 -16.55 -26.28
N VAL A 287 -12.60 -16.27 -26.33
CA VAL A 287 -11.55 -17.28 -26.58
C VAL A 287 -11.10 -17.90 -25.26
N GLU A 288 -10.77 -17.08 -24.27
CA GLU A 288 -10.29 -17.54 -22.97
C GLU A 288 -11.40 -17.54 -21.91
N LYS A 289 -11.23 -18.40 -20.90
CA LYS A 289 -12.05 -18.34 -19.68
C LYS A 289 -11.52 -17.24 -18.80
N ASN A 290 -12.40 -16.62 -18.01
CA ASN A 290 -12.06 -15.58 -17.04
C ASN A 290 -10.76 -15.90 -16.27
N GLU A 291 -9.73 -15.10 -16.54
CA GLU A 291 -8.39 -15.19 -15.96
C GLU A 291 -8.30 -14.26 -14.75
N ALA A 292 -7.39 -14.59 -13.83
CA ALA A 292 -7.12 -13.75 -12.67
C ALA A 292 -6.22 -12.58 -13.08
N CYS A 293 -6.74 -11.36 -12.90
CA CYS A 293 -6.04 -10.12 -13.16
C CYS A 293 -5.39 -9.58 -11.88
N PHE A 294 -4.17 -9.08 -12.00
CA PHE A 294 -3.39 -8.53 -10.92
C PHE A 294 -2.98 -7.08 -11.23
N GLN A 295 -3.04 -6.22 -10.21
CA GLN A 295 -2.43 -4.90 -10.26
C GLN A 295 -1.01 -5.01 -9.72
N PHE A 296 -0.05 -4.49 -10.47
CA PHE A 296 1.34 -4.34 -10.08
C PHE A 296 1.67 -2.86 -9.89
N ASN A 297 2.58 -2.57 -8.97
CA ASN A 297 2.95 -1.21 -8.63
C ASN A 297 4.45 -1.14 -8.34
N GLN A 298 5.08 -0.09 -8.84
CA GLN A 298 6.45 0.25 -8.47
C GLN A 298 6.60 1.76 -8.34
N LEU A 299 6.98 2.18 -7.14
CA LEU A 299 7.65 3.47 -6.97
C LEU A 299 9.05 3.38 -7.59
N LEU A 300 9.32 4.30 -8.51
CA LEU A 300 10.63 4.43 -9.11
C LEU A 300 11.62 5.04 -8.10
N PRO A 301 12.84 4.48 -7.99
CA PRO A 301 13.97 5.18 -7.38
C PRO A 301 14.12 6.57 -8.01
N GLN A 302 14.56 7.56 -7.24
CA GLN A 302 14.58 8.96 -7.69
C GLN A 302 15.45 9.16 -8.94
N GLU A 303 16.55 8.43 -9.04
CA GLU A 303 17.45 8.39 -10.20
C GLU A 303 16.82 7.77 -11.46
N LYS A 304 15.66 7.12 -11.32
CA LYS A 304 14.86 6.54 -12.39
C LYS A 304 13.61 7.34 -12.72
N TRP A 305 13.36 8.46 -12.07
CA TRP A 305 12.24 9.32 -12.46
C TRP A 305 12.36 9.76 -13.92
N PHE A 306 11.25 9.73 -14.64
CA PHE A 306 11.21 10.20 -16.01
C PHE A 306 10.70 11.63 -16.06
N TYR A 307 11.56 12.56 -16.49
CA TYR A 307 11.23 13.95 -16.67
C TYR A 307 10.78 14.18 -18.11
N GLN A 308 9.52 14.58 -18.27
CA GLN A 308 8.90 14.79 -19.57
C GLN A 308 9.13 16.22 -20.06
N GLU A 309 9.26 16.38 -21.39
CA GLU A 309 9.16 17.69 -22.01
C GLU A 309 7.73 17.90 -22.52
N PRO A 310 6.97 18.88 -21.99
CA PRO A 310 5.68 19.21 -22.58
C PRO A 310 5.86 19.61 -24.05
N GLY A 311 4.84 19.40 -24.87
CA GLY A 311 4.88 19.82 -26.26
C GLY A 311 4.95 21.36 -26.38
N PRO A 312 5.26 21.89 -27.58
CA PRO A 312 5.19 23.32 -27.85
C PRO A 312 3.82 23.89 -27.44
N GLU A 313 3.75 25.18 -27.08
CA GLU A 313 2.50 25.81 -26.60
C GLU A 313 1.27 25.40 -27.43
N GLY A 314 0.33 24.72 -26.77
CA GLY A 314 -0.94 24.27 -27.36
C GLY A 314 -0.93 22.87 -27.99
N LEU A 315 0.18 22.13 -27.96
CA LEU A 315 0.27 20.75 -28.45
C LEU A 315 0.71 19.81 -27.33
N GLU A 316 -0.03 18.72 -27.14
CA GLU A 316 0.38 17.62 -26.25
C GLU A 316 1.52 16.85 -26.90
N ARG A 317 2.54 16.49 -26.12
CA ARG A 317 3.58 15.56 -26.58
C ARG A 317 3.14 14.15 -26.22
N ILE A 318 3.21 13.22 -27.16
CA ILE A 318 2.86 11.82 -26.93
C ILE A 318 4.14 11.04 -26.62
N TYR A 319 4.05 10.16 -25.63
CA TYR A 319 5.07 9.16 -25.31
C TYR A 319 4.41 7.79 -25.24
N TRP A 320 5.21 6.74 -25.39
CA TRP A 320 4.75 5.35 -25.35
C TRP A 320 5.39 4.61 -24.20
N LEU A 321 4.62 3.85 -23.42
CA LEU A 321 5.07 3.04 -22.31
C LEU A 321 5.03 1.58 -22.73
N SER A 322 6.16 0.91 -22.63
CA SER A 322 6.28 -0.54 -22.79
C SER A 322 6.58 -1.18 -21.44
N ILE A 323 5.92 -2.31 -21.15
CA ILE A 323 6.14 -3.13 -19.97
C ILE A 323 6.18 -4.58 -20.42
N SER A 324 7.26 -5.29 -20.11
CA SER A 324 7.46 -6.68 -20.50
C SER A 324 8.08 -7.51 -19.39
N ALA A 325 7.61 -8.74 -19.25
CA ALA A 325 8.06 -9.63 -18.19
C ALA A 325 9.45 -10.22 -18.46
N ILE A 326 10.28 -10.28 -17.42
CA ILE A 326 11.57 -10.97 -17.41
C ILE A 326 11.42 -12.21 -16.53
N TYR A 327 11.66 -13.38 -17.12
CA TYR A 327 11.72 -14.65 -16.41
C TYR A 327 13.17 -15.11 -16.22
N GLN A 328 13.37 -15.94 -15.18
CA GLN A 328 14.64 -16.60 -14.94
C GLN A 328 14.98 -17.56 -16.09
N ASP A 329 16.24 -17.56 -16.53
CA ASP A 329 16.71 -18.42 -17.62
C ASP A 329 16.59 -19.91 -17.28
N GLY A 330 16.19 -20.70 -18.27
CA GLY A 330 16.06 -22.14 -18.15
C GLY A 330 14.81 -22.62 -17.39
N VAL A 331 13.91 -21.71 -16.98
CA VAL A 331 12.62 -22.06 -16.38
C VAL A 331 11.55 -22.21 -17.45
N GLU A 332 10.75 -23.27 -17.38
CA GLU A 332 9.56 -23.43 -18.21
C GLU A 332 8.44 -22.49 -17.72
N VAL A 333 7.98 -21.61 -18.60
CA VAL A 333 6.92 -20.62 -18.29
C VAL A 333 5.60 -21.11 -18.87
N LEU A 334 4.81 -21.81 -18.07
CA LEU A 334 3.50 -22.35 -18.49
C LEU A 334 2.42 -21.26 -18.61
N TYR A 335 2.43 -20.28 -17.70
CA TYR A 335 1.46 -19.18 -17.66
C TYR A 335 2.21 -17.85 -17.83
N PRO A 336 2.60 -17.48 -19.06
CA PRO A 336 3.34 -16.25 -19.29
C PRO A 336 2.49 -15.03 -18.93
N TRP A 337 3.16 -13.97 -18.52
CA TRP A 337 2.49 -12.72 -18.17
C TRP A 337 2.01 -12.02 -19.44
N GLY A 338 0.81 -11.48 -19.39
CA GLY A 338 0.29 -10.57 -20.41
C GLY A 338 -0.21 -9.28 -19.79
N TRP A 339 -0.11 -8.20 -20.55
CA TRP A 339 -0.61 -6.90 -20.15
C TRP A 339 -2.11 -6.84 -20.42
N LYS A 340 -2.87 -6.44 -19.40
CA LYS A 340 -4.31 -6.30 -19.47
C LYS A 340 -4.71 -5.23 -20.49
N THR A 341 -5.50 -5.62 -21.48
CA THR A 341 -6.14 -4.70 -22.43
C THR A 341 -7.39 -4.04 -21.81
N ARG A 342 -7.82 -2.93 -22.39
CA ARG A 342 -9.07 -2.23 -22.10
C ARG A 342 -9.64 -1.60 -23.39
N PRO A 343 -10.97 -1.36 -23.48
CA PRO A 343 -11.54 -0.66 -24.63
C PRO A 343 -10.88 0.71 -24.81
N HIS A 344 -10.68 1.18 -26.04
CA HIS A 344 -10.00 2.43 -26.36
C HIS A 344 -10.19 3.60 -25.36
N HIS A 345 -9.09 4.28 -25.02
CA HIS A 345 -8.98 5.43 -24.12
C HIS A 345 -8.59 6.70 -24.87
N PHE A 346 -7.47 6.63 -25.61
CA PHE A 346 -6.71 7.80 -26.01
C PHE A 346 -6.01 7.56 -27.34
N ASN A 347 -5.92 8.63 -28.13
CA ASN A 347 -5.24 8.68 -29.42
C ASN A 347 -5.59 7.52 -30.38
N ASP A 348 -4.78 6.46 -30.40
CA ASP A 348 -4.87 5.35 -31.36
C ASP A 348 -4.73 3.99 -30.64
N ASP A 349 -4.50 2.91 -31.39
CA ASP A 349 -4.32 1.57 -30.83
C ASP A 349 -3.06 1.44 -29.95
N ALA A 350 -3.13 0.64 -28.88
CA ALA A 350 -1.92 0.04 -28.32
C ALA A 350 -1.23 -0.82 -29.38
N VAL A 351 0.09 -1.02 -29.25
CA VAL A 351 0.91 -1.70 -30.28
C VAL A 351 1.59 -2.94 -29.72
N VAL A 352 1.48 -4.03 -30.48
CA VAL A 352 2.33 -5.21 -30.33
C VAL A 352 3.64 -4.96 -31.08
N ILE A 353 4.74 -4.76 -30.35
CA ILE A 353 6.09 -4.67 -30.92
C ILE A 353 6.59 -6.08 -31.16
N SER A 354 6.87 -6.38 -32.43
CA SER A 354 7.36 -7.69 -32.89
C SER A 354 8.83 -7.69 -33.30
N ASP A 355 9.39 -6.52 -33.59
CA ASP A 355 10.81 -6.35 -33.93
C ASP A 355 11.31 -4.93 -33.61
N VAL A 356 12.60 -4.81 -33.30
CA VAL A 356 13.30 -3.55 -33.02
C VAL A 356 14.65 -3.54 -33.73
N ALA A 357 15.14 -2.34 -34.08
CA ALA A 357 16.43 -2.14 -34.72
C ALA A 357 17.40 -1.46 -33.74
N PRO A 358 18.68 -1.91 -33.69
CA PRO A 358 19.30 -2.86 -34.60
C PRO A 358 19.10 -4.34 -34.23
N GLN A 359 18.73 -4.65 -32.98
CA GLN A 359 18.55 -6.02 -32.52
C GLN A 359 17.67 -6.09 -31.27
N TRP A 360 17.01 -7.23 -31.06
CA TRP A 360 16.27 -7.55 -29.84
C TRP A 360 17.18 -8.17 -28.76
N PRO A 361 16.96 -7.93 -27.45
CA PRO A 361 15.98 -7.00 -26.85
C PRO A 361 16.39 -5.54 -27.02
N PRO A 362 15.43 -4.59 -26.93
CA PRO A 362 15.73 -3.18 -27.13
C PRO A 362 16.58 -2.60 -26.00
N GLU A 363 17.51 -1.72 -26.37
CA GLU A 363 18.30 -0.85 -25.48
C GLU A 363 18.01 0.63 -25.81
N ILE A 364 18.36 1.56 -24.90
CA ILE A 364 18.18 3.00 -25.16
C ILE A 364 18.82 3.41 -26.51
N GLY A 365 18.03 4.10 -27.34
CA GLY A 365 18.37 4.54 -28.69
C GLY A 365 17.83 3.65 -29.80
N ASP A 366 17.39 2.43 -29.46
CA ASP A 366 16.82 1.49 -30.42
C ASP A 366 15.47 1.98 -30.96
N GLN A 367 15.17 1.58 -32.19
CA GLN A 367 14.00 2.03 -32.92
C GLN A 367 13.01 0.88 -33.07
N TRP A 368 11.72 1.19 -33.04
CA TRP A 368 10.70 0.26 -33.52
C TRP A 368 10.98 -0.12 -34.98
N ALA A 369 10.89 -1.42 -35.29
CA ALA A 369 11.10 -1.93 -36.66
C ALA A 369 9.83 -2.58 -37.23
N ALA A 370 9.08 -3.32 -36.43
CA ALA A 370 7.84 -3.96 -36.87
C ALA A 370 6.87 -4.24 -35.70
N GLY A 371 5.58 -4.26 -36.03
CA GLY A 371 4.50 -4.51 -35.08
C GLY A 371 3.13 -4.40 -35.73
N TYR A 372 2.10 -4.52 -34.93
CA TYR A 372 0.69 -4.39 -35.35
C TYR A 372 -0.17 -3.85 -34.20
N PRO A 373 -1.29 -3.19 -34.51
CA PRO A 373 -2.18 -2.64 -33.49
C PRO A 373 -2.90 -3.74 -32.69
N VAL A 374 -3.25 -3.43 -31.45
CA VAL A 374 -4.11 -4.24 -30.59
C VAL A 374 -5.56 -3.84 -30.88
N GLU A 375 -6.25 -4.67 -31.66
CA GLU A 375 -7.63 -4.40 -32.08
C GLU A 375 -8.53 -5.62 -31.90
N PHE A 376 -9.78 -5.38 -31.49
CA PHE A 376 -10.82 -6.40 -31.50
C PHE A 376 -12.26 -5.84 -31.42
N PRO A 377 -13.17 -6.27 -32.31
CA PRO A 377 -12.91 -6.91 -33.61
C PRO A 377 -11.95 -6.07 -34.48
N GLU A 378 -11.50 -6.63 -35.60
CA GLU A 378 -10.64 -5.91 -36.57
C GLU A 378 -11.20 -4.49 -36.86
N GLY A 379 -10.34 -3.48 -36.75
CA GLY A 379 -10.66 -2.05 -36.89
C GLY A 379 -11.25 -1.38 -35.65
N ILE A 380 -11.33 -2.06 -34.50
CA ILE A 380 -11.78 -1.49 -33.23
C ILE A 380 -10.62 -1.47 -32.25
N SER A 381 -10.16 -0.26 -31.91
CA SER A 381 -9.00 -0.01 -31.05
C SER A 381 -9.18 -0.49 -29.62
N TRP A 382 -8.09 -1.03 -29.09
CA TRP A 382 -7.92 -1.37 -27.69
C TRP A 382 -6.59 -0.83 -27.18
N ASP A 383 -6.61 -0.47 -25.91
CA ASP A 383 -5.48 0.11 -25.21
C ASP A 383 -5.05 -0.83 -24.06
N LEU A 384 -3.97 -0.51 -23.36
CA LEU A 384 -3.44 -1.26 -22.23
C LEU A 384 -3.75 -0.57 -20.90
N ALA A 385 -3.93 -1.32 -19.82
CA ALA A 385 -4.27 -0.74 -18.54
C ALA A 385 -3.03 -0.31 -17.75
N PHE A 386 -2.88 0.99 -17.48
CA PHE A 386 -1.83 1.55 -16.64
C PHE A 386 -2.19 2.93 -16.06
N GLU A 387 -1.46 3.33 -15.02
CA GLU A 387 -1.53 4.68 -14.47
C GLU A 387 -0.12 5.18 -14.15
N LEU A 388 0.06 6.48 -14.33
CA LEU A 388 1.31 7.18 -14.05
C LEU A 388 1.02 8.23 -12.98
N THR A 389 1.82 8.23 -11.92
CA THR A 389 1.67 9.21 -10.84
C THR A 389 2.97 9.97 -10.57
N THR A 390 2.81 11.13 -9.95
CA THR A 390 3.91 12.03 -9.62
C THR A 390 3.81 12.50 -8.17
N ASN A 391 4.97 12.82 -7.58
CA ASN A 391 5.05 13.39 -6.25
C ASN A 391 4.84 14.92 -6.22
N LEU A 392 4.58 15.56 -7.36
CA LEU A 392 4.34 17.01 -7.47
C LEU A 392 2.86 17.33 -7.76
N PRO A 393 2.27 18.32 -7.06
CA PRO A 393 0.92 18.79 -7.35
C PRO A 393 0.81 19.37 -8.77
N SER A 394 -0.39 19.35 -9.35
CA SER A 394 -0.64 19.96 -10.66
C SER A 394 -0.22 21.43 -10.67
N PRO A 395 0.27 22.00 -11.80
CA PRO A 395 0.50 23.44 -11.91
C PRO A 395 -0.74 24.29 -11.60
N ASP A 396 -1.93 23.76 -11.81
CA ASP A 396 -3.23 24.37 -11.47
C ASP A 396 -3.69 24.09 -10.03
N TYR A 397 -2.88 23.38 -9.24
CA TYR A 397 -3.17 23.09 -7.84
C TYR A 397 -2.94 24.32 -6.97
N HIS A 398 -4.03 25.04 -6.68
CA HIS A 398 -4.09 25.86 -5.50
C HIS A 398 -4.29 24.94 -4.28
N PRO A 399 -3.46 25.02 -3.23
CA PRO A 399 -3.69 24.22 -2.04
C PRO A 399 -5.12 24.49 -1.54
N PRO A 400 -5.92 23.46 -1.23
CA PRO A 400 -7.32 23.65 -0.87
C PRO A 400 -7.39 24.62 0.30
N VAL A 401 -8.20 25.67 0.17
CA VAL A 401 -8.63 26.42 1.34
C VAL A 401 -9.39 25.42 2.20
N PRO A 402 -8.96 25.11 3.44
CA PRO A 402 -9.66 24.14 4.26
C PRO A 402 -11.14 24.55 4.41
N GLY A 403 -12.06 23.73 3.90
CA GLY A 403 -13.50 23.99 3.91
C GLY A 403 -14.15 24.27 2.55
N ASP A 404 -13.40 24.32 1.45
CA ASP A 404 -13.91 24.40 0.07
C ASP A 404 -14.24 22.98 -0.42
N LEU A 405 -15.50 22.58 -0.25
CA LEU A 405 -15.97 21.21 -0.52
C LEU A 405 -16.47 21.03 -1.97
N ASP A 406 -16.76 22.12 -2.67
CA ASP A 406 -17.20 22.08 -4.07
C ASP A 406 -16.10 22.37 -5.10
N GLY A 407 -14.89 22.75 -4.64
CA GLY A 407 -13.69 22.90 -5.45
C GLY A 407 -13.64 24.19 -6.26
N ASN A 408 -14.38 25.23 -5.85
CA ASN A 408 -14.50 26.49 -6.58
C ASN A 408 -13.46 27.57 -6.19
N GLY A 409 -12.62 27.29 -5.20
CA GLY A 409 -11.57 28.17 -4.68
C GLY A 409 -12.04 29.17 -3.61
N LYS A 410 -13.24 28.99 -3.04
CA LYS A 410 -13.83 29.83 -1.97
C LYS A 410 -14.50 28.94 -0.92
N VAL A 411 -14.69 29.49 0.29
CA VAL A 411 -15.50 28.85 1.34
C VAL A 411 -16.78 29.66 1.50
N ASP A 412 -17.91 29.13 1.02
CA ASP A 412 -19.23 29.75 1.08
C ASP A 412 -20.36 28.76 1.43
N LEU A 413 -21.60 29.25 1.43
CA LEU A 413 -22.77 28.46 1.86
C LEU A 413 -22.98 27.15 1.08
N PRO A 414 -22.75 27.11 -0.25
CA PRO A 414 -22.65 25.88 -1.04
C PRO A 414 -21.77 24.78 -0.42
N ASP A 415 -20.63 25.13 0.17
CA ASP A 415 -19.73 24.17 0.85
C ASP A 415 -20.34 23.55 2.11
N ALA A 416 -21.41 24.15 2.65
CA ALA A 416 -22.14 23.61 3.80
C ALA A 416 -23.37 22.75 3.39
N VAL A 417 -23.70 22.66 2.09
CA VAL A 417 -24.88 21.93 1.58
C VAL A 417 -24.59 20.44 1.44
N GLY A 418 -24.30 19.83 2.58
CA GLY A 418 -24.14 18.39 2.77
C GLY A 418 -24.14 17.99 4.26
N ILE A 419 -24.03 18.98 5.15
CA ILE A 419 -23.86 18.79 6.61
C ILE A 419 -25.05 19.37 7.42
N LEU A 420 -26.04 20.01 6.77
CA LEU A 420 -27.24 20.45 7.48
C LEU A 420 -28.22 19.29 7.73
N GLN A 421 -28.12 18.66 8.91
CA GLN A 421 -29.29 18.03 9.52
C GLN A 421 -30.16 19.12 10.14
N ILE A 422 -31.32 19.37 9.55
CA ILE A 422 -32.42 20.05 10.23
C ILE A 422 -32.90 19.13 11.35
N ILE A 423 -32.49 19.40 12.59
CA ILE A 423 -33.10 18.78 13.76
C ILE A 423 -34.39 19.56 14.06
N THR A 424 -35.49 19.19 13.43
CA THR A 424 -36.82 19.49 13.98
C THR A 424 -37.21 18.41 14.96
N GLY A 425 -37.06 18.71 16.25
CA GLY A 425 -37.60 17.92 17.35
C GLY A 425 -38.30 18.84 18.34
N LEU A 426 -39.62 18.94 18.26
CA LEU A 426 -40.45 19.53 19.31
C LEU A 426 -40.33 18.67 20.58
N ARG A 427 -39.82 19.25 21.67
CA ARG A 427 -40.18 18.85 23.03
C ARG A 427 -40.62 20.09 23.81
N SER A 428 -41.83 20.02 24.33
CA SER A 428 -42.41 20.99 25.23
C SER A 428 -41.53 21.18 26.45
N ALA A 429 -41.30 22.43 26.83
CA ALA A 429 -40.83 22.76 28.15
C ALA A 429 -41.98 22.50 29.15
N GLU A 430 -41.86 21.42 29.92
CA GLU A 430 -42.40 21.42 31.28
C GLU A 430 -41.22 21.67 32.21
N GLY A 431 -41.11 22.92 32.64
CA GLY A 431 -40.29 23.32 33.77
C GLY A 431 -41.11 23.18 35.05
N SER A 432 -40.48 22.58 36.04
CA SER A 432 -40.88 22.59 37.44
C SER A 432 -40.97 24.01 38.00
N GLU A 433 -42.11 24.34 38.61
CA GLU A 433 -42.18 24.67 40.04
C GLU A 433 -43.20 23.75 40.72
#